data_AF-A0A959N6H1-F1
#
_entry.id   AF-A0A959N6H1-F1
#
_cell.length_a   1.000
_cell.length_b   1.000
_cell.length_c   1.000
_cell.angle_alpha   90.00
_cell.angle_beta   90.00
_cell.angle_gamma   90.00
#
_symmetry.space_group_name_H-M   'P 1'
#
loop_
_entity.id
_entity.type
_entity.pdbx_description
1 polymer ?
#
loop_
_entity_poly.entity_id
_entity_poly.type
_entity_poly.pdbx_seq_one_letter_code
_entity_poly.pdbx_strand_id
1 'polypeptide(L)'
;YDVVQNQSGIITGKTKISKKGNKFIRNALYFPALAAVRCDDKFKSFYKRLCTKKVYKKIAIVAVCRKLLSLIYTLWKKNEEYIPNYKTA
;
A
#
# COMPACT_ATOMS: atom_id res chain seq x y z
N TYR A 1 -6.46 -2.11 0.93
CA TYR A 1 -7.03 -2.96 -0.12
C TYR A 1 -7.86 -3.98 0.58
N ASP A 2 -9.11 -4.08 0.17
CA ASP A 2 -10.02 -5.11 0.60
C ASP A 2 -9.61 -6.45 -0.03
N VAL A 3 -9.65 -7.55 0.73
CA VAL A 3 -9.31 -8.88 0.25
C VAL A 3 -10.62 -9.55 -0.15
N VAL A 4 -10.80 -9.80 -1.45
CA VAL A 4 -12.00 -10.48 -1.93
C VAL A 4 -11.83 -11.97 -1.67
N GLN A 5 -12.67 -12.49 -0.79
CA GLN A 5 -12.78 -13.92 -0.52
C GLN A 5 -13.63 -14.57 -1.61
N ASN A 6 -13.20 -15.73 -2.11
CA ASN A 6 -13.97 -16.53 -3.04
C ASN A 6 -14.42 -17.80 -2.32
N GLN A 7 -15.54 -17.72 -1.61
CA GLN A 7 -16.11 -18.82 -0.85
C GLN A 7 -17.54 -19.07 -1.32
N SER A 8 -17.88 -20.32 -1.62
CA SER A 8 -19.24 -20.75 -2.00
C SER A 8 -19.82 -21.79 -1.02
N GLY A 9 -19.32 -21.82 0.22
CA GLY A 9 -19.71 -22.79 1.24
C GLY A 9 -19.07 -24.18 1.06
N ILE A 10 -18.92 -24.65 -0.18
CA ILE A 10 -18.33 -25.96 -0.51
C ILE A 10 -16.84 -25.84 -0.91
N ILE A 11 -16.47 -24.72 -1.55
CA ILE A 11 -15.12 -24.49 -2.08
C ILE A 11 -14.55 -23.21 -1.48
N THR A 12 -13.35 -23.33 -0.90
CA THR A 12 -12.51 -22.19 -0.50
C THR A 12 -11.49 -21.89 -1.60
N GLY A 13 -11.79 -20.90 -2.43
CA GLY A 13 -10.91 -20.46 -3.50
C GLY A 13 -9.81 -19.51 -3.04
N LYS A 14 -8.81 -19.27 -3.91
CA LYS A 14 -7.73 -18.31 -3.65
C LYS A 14 -8.29 -16.90 -3.45
N THR A 15 -7.86 -16.23 -2.39
CA THR A 15 -8.22 -14.84 -2.14
C THR A 15 -7.52 -13.91 -3.13
N LYS A 16 -8.23 -12.88 -3.59
CA LYS A 16 -7.73 -11.92 -4.59
C LYS A 16 -7.73 -10.51 -4.02
N ILE A 17 -6.83 -9.69 -4.53
CA ILE A 17 -6.83 -8.24 -4.23
C ILE A 17 -8.08 -7.63 -4.88
N SER A 18 -8.89 -6.92 -4.10
CA SER A 18 -10.04 -6.20 -4.63
C SER A 18 -9.62 -5.21 -5.72
N LYS A 19 -10.37 -5.19 -6.82
CA LYS A 19 -10.21 -4.21 -7.90
C LYS A 19 -10.98 -2.90 -7.63
N LYS A 20 -11.65 -2.78 -6.47
CA LYS A 20 -12.38 -1.57 -6.07
C LYS A 20 -11.45 -0.34 -6.04
N GLY A 21 -11.98 0.80 -6.48
CA GLY A 21 -11.25 2.07 -6.60
C GLY A 21 -10.77 2.39 -8.03
N ASN A 22 -10.24 3.58 -8.23
CA ASN A 22 -9.84 4.07 -9.55
C ASN A 22 -8.56 3.37 -10.06
N LYS A 23 -8.66 2.71 -11.23
CA LYS A 23 -7.54 2.02 -11.89
C LYS A 23 -6.38 2.96 -12.23
N PHE A 24 -6.65 4.18 -12.66
CA PHE A 24 -5.63 5.15 -13.04
C PHE A 24 -4.77 5.56 -11.85
N ILE A 25 -5.38 5.86 -10.71
CA ILE A 25 -4.67 6.22 -9.46
C ILE A 25 -3.78 5.05 -9.01
N ARG A 26 -4.27 3.81 -9.09
CA ARG A 26 -3.50 2.62 -8.71
C ARG A 26 -2.26 2.44 -9.59
N ASN A 27 -2.38 2.69 -10.88
CA ASN A 27 -1.28 2.61 -11.82
C ASN A 27 -0.28 3.74 -11.59
N ALA A 28 -0.76 4.97 -11.44
CA ALA A 28 0.06 6.15 -11.17
C ALA A 28 0.89 6.01 -9.88
N LEU A 29 0.33 5.39 -8.84
CA LEU A 29 1.02 5.18 -7.56
C LEU A 29 1.99 3.99 -7.52
N TYR A 30 2.02 3.14 -8.54
CA TYR A 30 2.84 1.93 -8.49
C TYR A 30 4.34 2.24 -8.55
N PHE A 31 4.76 3.09 -9.47
CA PHE A 31 6.17 3.50 -9.59
C PHE A 31 6.64 4.40 -8.43
N PRO A 32 5.87 5.41 -7.98
CA PRO A 32 6.20 6.16 -6.76
C PRO A 32 6.36 5.25 -5.53
N ALA A 33 5.55 4.20 -5.40
CA ALA A 33 5.70 3.24 -4.31
C ALA A 33 7.00 2.45 -4.38
N LEU A 34 7.46 2.08 -5.58
CA LEU A 34 8.76 1.43 -5.76
C LEU A 34 9.92 2.38 -5.41
N ALA A 35 9.82 3.65 -5.82
CA ALA A 35 10.81 4.67 -5.48
C ALA A 35 10.84 4.92 -3.96
N ALA A 36 9.69 5.07 -3.31
CA ALA A 36 9.59 5.27 -1.86
C ALA A 36 10.24 4.12 -1.07
N VAL A 37 10.07 2.87 -1.50
CA VAL A 37 10.72 1.71 -0.85
C VAL A 37 12.24 1.74 -0.98
N ARG A 38 12.78 2.38 -2.02
CA ARG A 38 14.23 2.52 -2.24
C ARG A 38 14.82 3.68 -1.45
N CYS A 39 14.14 4.83 -1.46
CA CYS A 39 14.67 6.09 -0.95
C CYS A 39 14.37 6.35 0.53
N ASP A 40 13.29 5.78 1.08
CA ASP A 40 12.83 6.07 2.43
C ASP A 40 12.80 4.81 3.31
N ASP A 41 13.56 4.84 4.40
CA ASP A 41 13.71 3.70 5.30
C ASP A 41 12.41 3.31 6.02
N LYS A 42 11.47 4.24 6.24
CA LYS A 42 10.15 3.92 6.83
C LYS A 42 9.35 3.02 5.90
N PHE A 43 9.33 3.35 4.60
CA PHE A 43 8.63 2.56 3.59
C PHE A 43 9.36 1.24 3.30
N LYS A 44 10.70 1.26 3.31
CA LYS A 44 11.54 0.06 3.17
C LYS A 44 11.32 -0.94 4.30
N SER A 45 11.31 -0.50 5.56
CA SER A 45 11.04 -1.34 6.72
C SER A 45 9.62 -1.91 6.67
N PHE A 46 8.63 -1.09 6.34
CA PHE A 46 7.25 -1.53 6.16
C PHE A 46 7.11 -2.60 5.06
N TYR A 47 7.77 -2.39 3.92
CA TYR A 47 7.81 -3.34 2.81
C TYR A 47 8.47 -4.66 3.22
N LYS A 48 9.66 -4.62 3.85
CA LYS A 48 10.36 -5.81 4.33
C LYS A 48 9.49 -6.62 5.30
N ARG A 49 8.85 -5.95 6.27
CA ARG A 49 7.93 -6.59 7.24
C ARG A 49 6.72 -7.25 6.56
N LEU A 50 6.26 -6.72 5.44
CA LEU A 50 5.17 -7.33 4.68
C LEU A 50 5.64 -8.49 3.81
N CYS A 51 6.85 -8.41 3.25
CA CYS A 51 7.46 -9.50 2.50
C CYS A 51 7.69 -10.75 3.34
N THR A 52 7.98 -10.61 4.64
CA THR A 52 8.10 -11.78 5.52
C THR A 52 6.76 -12.45 5.80
N LYS A 53 5.67 -11.68 5.81
CA LYS A 53 4.30 -12.18 6.12
C LYS A 53 3.52 -12.65 4.90
N LYS A 54 3.90 -12.24 3.68
CA LYS A 54 3.11 -12.46 2.48
C LYS A 54 3.92 -13.21 1.43
N VAL A 55 3.30 -14.25 0.87
CA VAL A 55 3.88 -15.07 -0.20
C VAL A 55 4.29 -14.24 -1.42
N TYR A 56 3.48 -13.25 -1.80
CA TYR A 56 3.72 -12.45 -3.00
C TYR A 56 4.20 -11.03 -2.69
N LYS A 57 5.41 -10.69 -3.16
CA LYS A 57 6.01 -9.34 -3.04
C LYS A 57 5.11 -8.22 -3.57
N LYS A 58 4.32 -8.50 -4.60
CA LYS A 58 3.35 -7.54 -5.17
C LYS A 58 2.33 -7.06 -4.13
N ILE A 59 1.90 -7.92 -3.20
CA ILE A 59 0.97 -7.53 -2.13
C ILE A 59 1.61 -6.49 -1.21
N ALA A 60 2.91 -6.63 -0.93
CA ALA A 60 3.66 -5.68 -0.11
C ALA A 60 3.78 -4.30 -0.81
N ILE A 61 4.10 -4.27 -2.11
CA ILE A 61 4.15 -3.01 -2.89
C ILE A 61 2.78 -2.34 -2.90
N VAL A 62 1.72 -3.10 -3.15
CA VAL A 62 0.35 -2.60 -3.18
C VAL A 62 -0.09 -2.02 -1.82
N ALA A 63 0.38 -2.61 -0.72
CA ALA A 63 0.17 -2.05 0.62
C ALA A 63 0.94 -0.74 0.82
N VAL A 64 2.16 -0.60 0.28
CA VAL A 64 2.91 0.66 0.28
C VAL A 64 2.17 1.74 -0.53
N CYS A 65 1.65 1.42 -1.73
CA CYS A 65 0.84 2.36 -2.51
C CYS A 65 -0.32 2.96 -1.70
N ARG A 66 -1.03 2.12 -0.91
CA ARG A 66 -2.12 2.60 -0.06
C ARG A 66 -1.63 3.51 1.05
N LYS A 67 -0.50 3.18 1.68
CA LYS A 67 0.09 4.00 2.74
C LYS A 67 0.53 5.37 2.21
N LEU A 68 1.11 5.41 1.00
CA LEU A 68 1.44 6.65 0.30
C LEU A 68 0.21 7.48 -0.06
N LEU A 69 -0.84 6.84 -0.61
CA LEU A 69 -2.07 7.55 -0.94
C LEU A 69 -2.70 8.21 0.31
N SER A 70 -2.73 7.48 1.42
CA SER A 70 -3.20 8.03 2.69
C SER A 70 -2.36 9.21 3.16
N LEU A 71 -1.02 9.13 3.05
CA LEU A 71 -0.12 10.22 3.39
C LEU A 71 -0.37 11.47 2.54
N ILE A 72 -0.46 11.30 1.21
CA ILE A 72 -0.76 12.40 0.28
C ILE A 72 -2.08 13.06 0.63
N TYR A 73 -3.12 12.24 0.88
CA TYR A 73 -4.43 12.75 1.26
C TYR A 73 -4.40 13.53 2.59
N THR A 74 -3.65 13.06 3.59
CA THR A 74 -3.55 13.77 4.87
C THR A 74 -2.82 15.10 4.75
N LEU A 75 -1.73 15.15 3.98
CA LEU A 75 -0.97 16.38 3.74
C LEU A 75 -1.83 17.39 2.98
N TRP A 76 -2.49 16.93 1.91
CA TRP A 76 -3.38 17.76 1.11
C TRP A 76 -4.54 18.32 1.94
N LYS A 77 -5.16 17.51 2.81
CA LYS A 77 -6.28 17.95 3.65
C LYS A 77 -5.86 18.95 4.72
N LYS A 78 -4.65 18.81 5.27
CA LYS A 78 -4.13 19.69 6.31
C LYS A 78 -3.39 20.91 5.76
N ASN A 79 -3.10 20.93 4.46
CA ASN A 79 -2.25 21.93 3.82
C ASN A 79 -0.87 22.02 4.51
N GLU A 80 -0.32 20.84 4.86
CA GLU A 80 0.97 20.70 5.53
C GLU A 80 1.99 20.10 4.56
N GLU A 81 3.25 20.53 4.69
CA GLU A 81 4.35 19.98 3.92
C GLU A 81 4.78 18.59 4.41
N TYR A 82 5.34 17.79 3.51
CA TYR A 82 5.91 16.49 3.91
C TYR A 82 7.20 16.70 4.70
N ILE A 83 7.17 16.33 5.99
CA ILE A 83 8.36 16.34 6.85
C ILE A 83 8.91 14.90 6.96
N PRO A 84 10.11 14.62 6.39
CA PRO A 84 10.80 13.37 6.61
C PRO A 84 11.01 13.18 8.13
N ASN A 85 10.67 12.02 8.67
CA ASN A 85 10.79 11.74 10.10
C ASN A 85 9.88 12.56 11.05
N TYR A 86 8.68 12.95 10.61
CA TYR A 86 7.64 13.47 11.51
C TYR A 86 7.49 12.58 12.76
N LYS A 87 7.86 13.12 13.94
CA LYS A 87 7.59 12.55 15.25
C LYS A 87 6.35 13.23 15.77
N THR A 88 5.27 12.47 15.94
CA THR A 88 4.15 12.95 16.74
C THR A 88 4.67 13.09 18.17
N ALA A 89 4.53 14.29 18.74
CA ALA A 89 4.85 14.56 20.14
C ALA A 89 3.96 13.75 21.08
#